data_AF-A0A0L0SUB6-F1
#
_entry.id   AF-A0A0L0SUB6-F1
#
_cell.length_a   1.000
_cell.length_b   1.000
_cell.length_c   1.000
_cell.angle_alpha   90.00
_cell.angle_beta   90.00
_cell.angle_gamma   90.00
#
_symmetry.space_group_name_H-M   'P 1'
#
loop_
_entity.id
_entity.type
_entity.pdbx_description
1 polymer ?
#
loop_
_entity_poly.entity_id
_entity_poly.type
_entity_poly.pdbx_seq_one_letter_code
_entity_poly.pdbx_strand_id
1 'polypeptide(L)' 'MYETSAERWSPVQSVEKILLSVVSMLAEPNDESGANIDASKMWRDDRARFSEVVRGTVRKSLNL' A
#
# COMPACT_ATOMS: atom_id res chain seq x y z
N MET A 1 0.29 12.64 13.99
CA MET A 1 1.16 13.26 12.98
C MET A 1 0.26 13.69 11.84
N TYR A 2 0.26 14.98 11.44
CA TYR A 2 -0.58 15.45 10.35
C TYR A 2 0.22 15.37 9.04
N GLU A 3 -0.41 14.83 7.99
CA GLU A 3 0.15 14.81 6.62
C GLU A 3 0.52 16.23 6.18
N THR A 4 1.73 16.36 5.65
CA THR A 4 2.30 17.63 5.19
C THR A 4 1.67 18.07 3.88
N SER A 5 1.68 19.38 3.59
CA SER A 5 1.18 19.90 2.31
C SER A 5 1.91 19.32 1.09
N ALA A 6 3.15 18.84 1.27
CA ALA A 6 3.94 18.22 0.22
C ALA A 6 3.48 16.79 -0.13
N GLU A 7 2.82 16.10 0.79
CA GLU A 7 2.28 14.75 0.59
C GLU A 7 0.90 14.76 -0.11
N ARG A 8 0.29 15.95 -0.24
CA ARG A 8 -1.00 16.14 -0.93
C ARG A 8 -0.84 16.31 -2.44
N TRP A 9 -1.92 16.03 -3.16
CA TRP A 9 -2.01 16.31 -4.59
C TRP A 9 -1.74 17.79 -4.91
N SER A 10 -0.97 18.03 -5.97
CA SER A 10 -0.77 19.36 -6.56
C SER A 10 -0.58 19.25 -8.08
N PRO A 11 -0.85 20.31 -8.86
CA PRO A 11 -0.76 20.27 -10.32
C PRO A 11 0.64 19.97 -10.90
N VAL A 12 1.69 20.00 -10.07
CA VAL A 12 3.07 19.64 -10.45
C VAL A 12 3.31 18.12 -10.47
N GLN A 13 2.36 17.34 -9.96
CA GLN A 13 2.43 15.89 -9.97
C GLN A 13 1.98 15.33 -11.33
N SER A 14 2.79 14.45 -11.91
CA SER A 14 2.44 13.74 -13.15
C SER A 14 1.80 12.39 -12.82
N VAL A 15 1.10 11.80 -13.79
CA VAL A 15 0.56 10.43 -13.67
C VAL A 15 1.67 9.43 -13.35
N GLU A 16 2.85 9.59 -13.96
CA GLU A 16 4.03 8.75 -13.68
C GLU A 16 4.43 8.80 -12.19
N LYS A 17 4.50 10.00 -11.60
CA LYS A 17 4.82 10.15 -10.17
C LYS A 17 3.79 9.47 -9.28
N ILE A 18 2.51 9.53 -9.65
CA ILE A 18 1.43 8.82 -8.93
C ILE A 18 1.65 7.31 -9.01
N LEU A 19 1.89 6.77 -10.20
CA LEU A 19 2.10 5.34 -10.39
C LEU A 19 3.35 4.83 -9.65
N LEU A 20 4.44 5.60 -9.67
CA LEU A 20 5.64 5.29 -8.87
C LEU A 20 5.32 5.29 -7.37
N SER A 21 4.55 6.26 -6.88
CA SER A 21 4.11 6.30 -5.48
C SER A 21 3.29 5.05 -5.11
N VAL A 22 2.39 4.61 -5.98
CA VAL A 22 1.61 3.38 -5.76
C VAL A 22 2.52 2.14 -5.69
N VAL A 23 3.51 2.02 -6.58
CA VAL A 23 4.47 0.90 -6.53
C VAL A 23 5.29 0.92 -5.26
N SER A 24 5.80 2.09 -4.84
CA SER A 24 6.52 2.25 -3.58
C SER A 24 5.65 1.87 -2.37
N MET A 25 4.38 2.29 -2.36
CA MET A 25 3.42 1.94 -1.30
C MET A 25 3.15 0.43 -1.23
N LEU A 26 3.19 -0.29 -2.36
CA LEU A 26 3.05 -1.76 -2.36
C LEU A 26 4.28 -2.46 -1.77
N ALA A 27 5.48 -1.89 -1.97
CA ALA A 27 6.72 -2.41 -1.36
C ALA A 27 6.78 -2.11 0.14
N GLU A 28 6.36 -0.91 0.53
CA GLU A 28 6.36 -0.41 1.91
C GLU A 28 4.95 0.10 2.30
N PRO A 29 4.01 -0.82 2.62
CA PRO A 29 2.70 -0.47 3.13
C PRO A 29 2.75 0.47 4.34
N ASN A 30 2.02 1.58 4.24
CA ASN A 30 1.83 2.55 5.32
C ASN A 30 0.56 2.22 6.12
N ASP A 31 0.71 1.91 7.40
CA ASP A 31 -0.39 1.57 8.30
C ASP A 31 -0.91 2.76 9.13
N GLU A 32 -0.29 3.94 9.03
CA GLU A 32 -0.77 5.19 9.63
C GLU A 32 -1.97 5.79 8.88
N SER A 33 -2.09 5.49 7.57
CA SER A 33 -3.18 5.93 6.69
C SER A 33 -3.99 4.75 6.13
N GLY A 34 -4.03 3.63 6.85
CA GLY A 34 -4.65 2.38 6.39
C GLY A 34 -6.13 2.51 6.02
N ALA A 35 -6.45 2.33 4.74
CA ALA A 35 -7.83 2.29 4.25
C ALA A 35 -8.57 0.99 4.60
N ASN A 36 -7.82 -0.10 4.81
CA ASN A 36 -8.34 -1.40 5.25
C ASN A 36 -7.79 -1.71 6.64
N ILE A 37 -8.65 -1.55 7.66
CA ILE A 37 -8.28 -1.72 9.07
C ILE A 37 -7.78 -3.14 9.36
N ASP A 38 -8.43 -4.15 8.78
CA ASP A 38 -8.06 -5.55 9.00
C ASP A 38 -6.70 -5.87 8.38
N ALA A 39 -6.42 -5.35 7.18
CA ALA A 39 -5.12 -5.47 6.54
C ALA A 39 -4.03 -4.75 7.33
N SER A 40 -4.29 -3.55 7.87
CA SER A 40 -3.34 -2.82 8.72
C SER A 40 -3.04 -3.55 10.03
N LYS A 41 -4.05 -4.14 10.67
CA LYS A 41 -3.82 -5.00 11.85
C LYS A 41 -3.03 -6.24 11.49
N MET A 42 -3.40 -6.94 10.42
CA MET A 42 -2.69 -8.13 9.96
C MET A 42 -1.23 -7.81 9.60
N TRP A 43 -0.97 -6.67 8.97
CA TRP A 43 0.37 -6.20 8.66
C TRP A 43 1.26 -6.00 9.90
N ARG A 44 0.69 -5.40 10.97
CA ARG A 44 1.39 -5.13 12.24
C ARG A 44 1.54 -6.38 13.11
N ASP A 45 0.46 -7.14 13.28
CA ASP A 45 0.33 -8.14 14.32
C ASP A 45 0.61 -9.57 13.81
N ASP A 46 0.40 -9.84 12.51
CA ASP A 46 0.62 -11.16 11.90
C ASP A 46 1.16 -11.04 10.46
N ARG A 47 2.43 -10.68 10.37
CA ARG A 47 3.12 -10.47 9.09
C ARG A 47 3.21 -11.74 8.22
N ALA A 48 3.24 -12.92 8.85
CA ALA A 48 3.28 -14.18 8.13
C ALA A 48 1.96 -14.42 7.38
N ARG A 49 0.82 -14.23 8.06
CA ARG A 49 -0.50 -14.35 7.46
C ARG A 49 -0.74 -13.31 6.38
N PHE A 50 -0.32 -12.06 6.60
CA PHE A 50 -0.38 -11.02 5.57
C PHE A 50 0.34 -11.47 4.29
N SER A 51 1.55 -12.01 4.43
CA SER A 51 2.37 -12.47 3.29
C SER A 51 1.73 -13.64 2.56
N GLU A 52 1.05 -14.54 3.27
CA GLU A 52 0.30 -15.65 2.67
C GLU A 52 -0.88 -15.14 1.82
N VAL A 53 -1.68 -14.22 2.37
CA VAL A 53 -2.83 -13.61 1.67
C VAL A 53 -2.38 -12.87 0.42
N VAL A 54 -1.33 -12.05 0.54
CA VAL A 54 -0.76 -11.30 -0.61
C VAL A 54 -0.28 -12.25 -1.70
N ARG A 55 0.46 -13.33 -1.35
CA ARG A 55 0.89 -14.34 -2.33
C ARG A 55 -0.30 -15.01 -3.02
N GLY A 56 -1.37 -15.31 -2.27
CA GLY A 56 -2.61 -15.83 -2.84
C GLY A 56 -3.24 -14.87 -3.85
N THR A 57 -3.26 -13.57 -3.57
CA THR A 57 -3.76 -12.54 -4.48
C THR A 57 -2.90 -12.43 -5.75
N VAL A 58 -1.57 -12.46 -5.61
CA VAL A 58 -0.65 -12.44 -6.77
C VAL A 58 -0.87 -13.65 -7.67
N ARG A 59 -0.99 -14.86 -7.09
CA ARG A 59 -1.30 -16.07 -7.86
C ARG A 59 -2.61 -15.97 -8.64
N LYS A 60 -3.68 -15.50 -7.99
CA LYS A 60 -4.97 -15.23 -8.64
C LYS A 60 -4.84 -14.25 -9.80
N SER A 61 -4.08 -13.16 -9.65
CA SER A 61 -3.85 -12.19 -10.73
C SER A 61 -3.08 -12.76 -11.93
N LEU A 62 -2.27 -13.79 -11.71
CA LEU A 62 -1.50 -14.50 -12.73
C LEU A 62 -2.24 -15.73 -13.29
N ASN A 63 -3.47 -16.00 -12.83
CA ASN A 63 -4.23 -17.23 -13.12
C ASN A 63 -3.44 -18.52 -12.80
N LEU A 64 -2.71 -18.50 -11.69
CA LEU A 64 -2.01 -19.64 -11.09
C LEU A 64 -2.77 -20.16 -9.86
#